data_AF-U2LSS1-F1
#
_entry.id   AF-U2LSS1-F1
#
_cell.length_a   1.000
_cell.length_b   1.000
_cell.length_c   1.000
_cell.angle_alpha   90.00
_cell.angle_beta   90.00
_cell.angle_gamma   90.00
#
_symmetry.space_group_name_H-M   'P 1'
#
loop_
_entity.id
_entity.type
_entity.pdbx_description
1 polymer ?
#
loop_
_entity_poly.entity_id
_entity_poly.type
_entity_poly.pdbx_seq_one_letter_code
_entity_poly.pdbx_strand_id
1 'polypeptide(L)'
;MSEVKADDVVRTMSERCVQTLRAELEAELQEAWLQGKEAGKAEGVSEGEFRGRKQGVIRVAMNLLRMGTEPAVVAKAAELPEPIIRKLAQDNGIVLA
;
A
#
# COMPACT_ATOMS: atom_id res chain seq x y z
N MET A 1 48.83 -40.46 11.62
CA MET A 1 47.83 -40.46 12.73
C MET A 1 47.53 -39.05 13.26
N SER A 2 48.47 -38.10 13.19
CA SER A 2 48.30 -36.71 13.66
C SER A 2 47.70 -35.75 12.61
N GLU A 3 48.09 -35.85 11.33
CA GLU A 3 47.55 -35.01 10.24
C GLU A 3 46.06 -35.23 9.96
N VAL A 4 45.61 -36.48 9.92
CA VAL A 4 44.19 -36.84 9.70
C VAL A 4 43.27 -36.18 10.74
N LYS A 5 43.76 -35.98 11.98
CA LYS A 5 42.99 -35.29 13.04
C LYS A 5 42.91 -33.78 12.82
N ALA A 6 43.93 -33.17 12.22
CA ALA A 6 43.93 -31.74 11.91
C ALA A 6 42.95 -31.42 10.77
N ASP A 7 42.92 -32.25 9.73
CA ASP A 7 42.00 -32.11 8.60
C ASP A 7 40.53 -32.28 9.04
N ASP A 8 40.27 -33.23 9.94
CA ASP A 8 38.94 -33.42 10.52
C ASP A 8 38.46 -32.19 11.30
N VAL A 9 39.34 -31.58 12.10
CA VAL A 9 39.02 -30.35 12.85
C VAL A 9 38.74 -29.18 11.90
N VAL A 10 39.55 -29.00 10.87
CA VAL A 10 39.33 -27.95 9.86
C VAL A 10 37.99 -28.15 9.16
N ARG A 11 37.68 -29.38 8.75
CA ARG A 11 36.40 -29.71 8.11
C ARG A 11 35.21 -29.40 9.03
N THR A 12 35.24 -29.84 10.28
CA THR A 12 34.14 -29.58 11.23
C THR A 12 33.97 -28.08 11.50
N MET A 13 35.06 -27.32 11.60
CA MET A 13 34.99 -25.87 11.77
C MET A 13 34.42 -25.16 10.53
N SER A 14 34.81 -25.59 9.33
CA SER A 14 34.26 -25.07 8.08
C SER A 14 32.76 -25.38 7.95
N GLU A 15 32.34 -26.60 8.26
CA GLU A 15 30.91 -26.99 8.27
C GLU A 15 30.11 -26.14 9.25
N ARG A 16 30.64 -25.94 10.47
CA ARG A 16 30.01 -25.09 11.48
C ARG A 16 29.90 -23.64 11.01
N CYS A 17 30.95 -23.09 10.40
CA CYS A 17 30.95 -21.75 9.85
C CYS A 17 29.86 -21.56 8.78
N VAL A 18 29.76 -22.52 7.84
CA VAL A 18 28.72 -22.50 6.79
C VAL A 18 27.31 -22.63 7.40
N GLN A 19 27.15 -23.47 8.42
CA GLN A 19 25.86 -23.61 9.11
C GLN A 19 25.45 -22.33 9.84
N THR A 20 26.38 -21.68 10.52
CA THR A 20 26.11 -20.39 11.20
C THR A 20 25.73 -19.32 10.19
N LEU A 21 26.53 -19.15 9.13
CA LEU A 21 26.24 -18.17 8.08
C LEU A 21 24.89 -18.42 7.41
N ARG A 22 24.54 -19.69 7.18
CA ARG A 22 23.24 -20.06 6.62
C ARG A 22 22.10 -19.68 7.56
N ALA A 23 22.23 -19.95 8.84
CA ALA A 23 21.21 -19.62 9.83
C ALA A 23 21.03 -18.10 9.98
N GLU A 24 22.11 -17.34 9.97
CA GLU A 24 22.08 -15.87 9.98
C GLU A 24 21.38 -15.32 8.74
N LEU A 25 21.76 -15.80 7.55
CA LEU A 25 21.13 -15.39 6.30
C LEU A 25 19.64 -15.74 6.24
N GLU A 26 19.26 -16.93 6.72
CA GLU A 26 17.85 -17.33 6.80
C GLU A 26 17.06 -16.41 7.74
N ALA A 27 17.64 -16.02 8.88
CA ALA A 27 17.02 -15.09 9.81
C ALA A 27 16.86 -13.69 9.21
N GLU A 28 17.92 -13.14 8.59
CA GLU A 28 17.88 -11.83 7.93
C GLU A 28 16.87 -11.80 6.79
N LEU A 29 16.79 -12.86 5.98
CA LEU A 29 15.83 -12.93 4.87
C LEU A 29 14.39 -13.00 5.38
N GLN A 30 14.15 -13.74 6.47
CA GLN A 30 12.83 -13.78 7.11
C GLN A 30 12.42 -12.40 7.66
N GLU A 31 13.34 -11.71 8.32
CA GLU A 31 13.09 -10.36 8.84
C GLU A 31 12.79 -9.38 7.70
N ALA A 32 13.62 -9.37 6.65
CA ALA A 32 13.42 -8.51 5.48
C ALA A 32 12.07 -8.80 4.79
N TRP A 33 11.66 -10.07 4.70
CA TRP A 33 10.37 -10.44 4.13
C TRP A 33 9.20 -9.93 4.98
N LEU A 34 9.27 -10.07 6.31
CA LEU A 34 8.24 -9.59 7.23
C LEU A 34 8.09 -8.07 7.13
N GLN A 35 9.21 -7.34 7.16
CA GLN A 35 9.22 -5.88 7.02
C GLN A 35 8.65 -5.45 5.67
N GLY A 36 9.06 -6.11 4.57
CA GLY A 36 8.54 -5.81 3.22
C GLY A 36 7.04 -6.08 3.11
N LYS A 37 6.53 -7.15 3.72
CA LYS A 37 5.10 -7.46 3.76
C LYS A 37 4.29 -6.42 4.53
N GLU A 38 4.81 -5.97 5.67
CA GLU A 38 4.15 -4.94 6.49
C GLU A 38 4.13 -3.59 5.77
N ALA A 39 5.26 -3.17 5.19
CA ALA A 39 5.36 -1.95 4.39
C ALA A 39 4.39 -1.97 3.21
N GLY A 40 4.39 -3.06 2.42
CA GLY A 40 3.48 -3.20 1.29
C GLY A 40 2.00 -3.20 1.68
N LYS A 41 1.65 -3.77 2.84
CA LYS A 41 0.29 -3.71 3.37
C LYS A 41 -0.08 -2.28 3.77
N ALA A 42 0.80 -1.56 4.45
CA ALA A 42 0.55 -0.18 4.86
C ALA A 42 0.35 0.75 3.65
N GLU A 43 1.22 0.65 2.65
CA GLU A 43 1.10 1.39 1.39
C GLU A 43 -0.20 1.06 0.65
N GLY A 44 -0.52 -0.24 0.53
CA GLY A 44 -1.74 -0.68 -0.14
C GLY A 44 -3.02 -0.19 0.53
N VAL A 45 -3.07 -0.20 1.87
CA VAL A 45 -4.20 0.35 2.64
C VAL A 45 -4.30 1.86 2.43
N SER A 46 -3.19 2.59 2.54
CA SER A 46 -3.20 4.05 2.40
C SER A 46 -3.67 4.49 1.00
N GLU A 47 -3.13 3.87 -0.05
CA GLU A 47 -3.54 4.18 -1.43
C GLU A 47 -5.00 3.76 -1.69
N GLY A 48 -5.40 2.60 -1.15
CA GLY A 48 -6.78 2.10 -1.25
C GLY A 48 -7.79 3.03 -0.58
N GLU A 49 -7.49 3.50 0.64
CA GLU A 49 -8.32 4.45 1.37
C GLU A 49 -8.40 5.79 0.64
N PHE A 50 -7.29 6.29 0.12
CA PHE A 50 -7.27 7.55 -0.62
C PHE A 50 -8.10 7.50 -1.90
N ARG A 51 -7.92 6.44 -2.72
CA ARG A 51 -8.71 6.23 -3.93
C ARG A 51 -10.18 6.00 -3.61
N GLY A 52 -10.48 5.15 -2.63
CA GLY A 52 -11.83 4.84 -2.20
C GLY A 52 -12.56 6.08 -1.68
N ARG A 53 -11.90 6.91 -0.86
CA ARG A 53 -12.45 8.18 -0.38
C ARG A 53 -12.76 9.13 -1.54
N LYS A 54 -11.84 9.32 -2.48
CA LYS A 54 -12.07 10.19 -3.65
C LYS A 54 -13.24 9.70 -4.49
N GLN A 55 -13.32 8.40 -4.77
CA GLN A 55 -14.43 7.80 -5.51
C GLN A 55 -15.76 7.96 -4.75
N GLY A 56 -15.74 7.78 -3.43
CA GLY A 56 -16.90 7.98 -2.56
C GLY A 56 -17.42 9.42 -2.59
N VAL A 57 -16.53 10.41 -2.45
CA VAL A 57 -16.87 11.84 -2.53
C VAL A 57 -17.50 12.18 -3.89
N ILE A 58 -16.90 11.74 -4.99
CA ILE A 58 -17.43 11.96 -6.35
C ILE A 58 -18.80 11.30 -6.51
N ARG A 59 -18.98 10.07 -6.03
CA ARG A 59 -20.26 9.34 -6.08
C ARG A 59 -21.36 10.08 -5.33
N VAL A 60 -21.08 10.55 -4.11
CA VAL A 60 -22.03 11.31 -3.30
C VAL A 60 -22.36 12.64 -3.99
N ALA A 61 -21.36 13.37 -4.50
CA ALA A 61 -21.57 14.62 -5.22
C ALA A 61 -22.50 14.44 -6.44
N MET A 62 -22.26 13.42 -7.27
CA MET A 62 -23.13 13.11 -8.40
C MET A 62 -24.55 12.77 -7.98
N ASN A 63 -24.74 12.02 -6.89
CA ASN A 63 -26.06 11.68 -6.39
C ASN A 63 -26.83 12.92 -5.91
N LEU A 64 -26.17 13.82 -5.18
CA LEU A 64 -26.78 15.08 -4.75
C LEU A 64 -27.21 15.95 -5.95
N LEU A 65 -26.35 16.07 -6.96
CA LEU A 65 -26.67 16.79 -8.20
C LEU A 65 -27.88 16.16 -8.93
N ARG A 66 -27.94 14.83 -9.03
CA ARG A 66 -29.09 14.12 -9.63
C ARG A 66 -30.38 14.29 -8.83
N MET A 67 -30.29 14.53 -7.53
CA MET A 67 -31.45 14.88 -6.69
C MET A 67 -31.84 16.37 -6.79
N GLY A 68 -31.18 17.14 -7.66
CA GLY A 68 -31.46 18.57 -7.84
C GLY A 68 -30.87 19.47 -6.76
N THR A 69 -29.88 18.99 -6.00
CA THR A 69 -29.19 19.82 -5.01
C THR A 69 -28.33 20.86 -5.72
N GLU A 70 -28.38 22.12 -5.25
CA GLU A 70 -27.62 23.21 -5.86
C GLU A 70 -26.10 22.95 -5.85
N PRO A 71 -25.36 23.29 -6.94
CA PRO A 71 -23.93 23.06 -7.06
C PRO A 71 -23.09 23.61 -5.90
N ALA A 72 -23.46 24.76 -5.34
CA ALA A 72 -22.77 25.38 -4.20
C ALA A 72 -22.88 24.53 -2.93
N VAL A 73 -24.04 23.93 -2.66
CA VAL A 73 -24.27 23.04 -1.52
C VAL A 73 -23.51 21.73 -1.71
N VAL A 74 -23.51 21.18 -2.92
CA VAL A 74 -22.73 19.98 -3.26
C VAL A 74 -21.23 20.23 -3.13
N ALA A 75 -20.74 21.39 -3.58
CA ALA A 75 -19.34 21.82 -3.44
C ALA A 75 -18.92 21.86 -1.97
N LYS A 76 -19.76 22.45 -1.12
CA LYS A 76 -19.53 22.48 0.33
C LYS A 76 -19.53 21.07 0.94
N ALA A 77 -20.48 20.21 0.58
CA ALA A 77 -20.60 18.86 1.10
C ALA A 77 -19.45 17.92 0.64
N ALA A 78 -18.98 18.12 -0.59
CA ALA A 78 -17.87 17.35 -1.17
C ALA A 78 -16.50 17.91 -0.81
N GLU A 79 -16.42 19.06 -0.13
CA GLU A 79 -15.19 19.81 0.14
C GLU A 79 -14.38 20.08 -1.14
N LEU A 80 -15.08 20.34 -2.24
CA LEU A 80 -14.51 20.61 -3.56
C LEU A 80 -14.94 22.00 -4.06
N PRO A 81 -14.09 22.70 -4.81
CA PRO A 81 -14.49 23.95 -5.48
C PRO A 81 -15.71 23.76 -6.39
N GLU A 82 -16.64 24.71 -6.36
CA GLU A 82 -17.85 24.69 -7.18
C GLU A 82 -17.61 24.53 -8.70
N PRO A 83 -16.56 25.14 -9.32
CA PRO A 83 -16.25 24.90 -10.72
C PRO A 83 -15.98 23.43 -11.04
N ILE A 84 -15.40 22.67 -10.11
CA ILE A 84 -15.16 21.23 -10.27
C ILE A 84 -16.49 20.47 -10.26
N ILE A 85 -17.41 20.82 -9.36
CA ILE A 85 -18.74 20.21 -9.29
C ILE A 85 -19.55 20.49 -10.56
N ARG A 86 -19.49 21.72 -11.09
CA ARG A 86 -20.16 22.09 -12.34
C ARG A 86 -19.59 21.31 -13.53
N LYS A 87 -18.28 21.18 -13.60
CA LYS A 87 -17.62 20.35 -14.62
C LYS A 87 -18.00 18.87 -14.48
N LEU A 88 -18.03 18.35 -13.25
CA LEU A 88 -18.45 16.98 -12.98
C LEU A 88 -19.90 16.72 -13.45
N ALA A 89 -20.81 17.66 -13.20
CA ALA A 89 -22.18 17.58 -13.70
C ALA A 89 -22.24 17.56 -15.23
N GLN A 90 -21.52 18.49 -15.88
CA GLN A 90 -21.44 18.59 -17.33
C GLN A 90 -20.89 17.31 -17.98
N ASP A 91 -19.77 16.80 -17.47
CA ASP A 91 -19.12 15.58 -17.97
C ASP A 91 -20.03 14.34 -17.83
N ASN A 92 -21.01 14.39 -16.94
CA ASN A 92 -21.96 13.31 -16.66
C ASN A 92 -23.38 13.59 -17.18
N GLY A 93 -23.58 14.64 -17.99
CA GLY A 93 -24.87 14.99 -18.59
C GLY A 93 -25.97 15.35 -17.58
N ILE A 94 -25.60 15.81 -16.38
CA ILE A 94 -26.54 16.23 -15.36
C ILE A 94 -26.92 17.69 -15.63
N VAL A 95 -28.21 17.92 -15.91
CA VAL A 95 -28.76 19.27 -16.04
C VAL A 95 -28.80 19.89 -14.65
N LEU A 96 -28.06 20.98 -14.48
CA LEU A 96 -28.08 21.77 -13.25
C LEU A 96 -29.35 22.62 -13.24
N ALA A 97 -30.06 22.60 -12.11
CA ALA A 97 -31.16 23.53 -11.84
C ALA A 97 -30.63 24.96 -11.64
#